data_AF-A0A1E4J676-F1
#
_entry.id   AF-A0A1E4J676-F1
#
_cell.length_a   1.000
_cell.length_b   1.000
_cell.length_c   1.000
_cell.angle_alpha   90.00
_cell.angle_beta   90.00
_cell.angle_gamma   90.00
#
_symmetry.space_group_name_H-M   'P 1'
#
loop_
_entity.id
_entity.type
_entity.pdbx_description
1 polymer ?
#
loop_
_entity_poly.entity_id
_entity_poly.type
_entity_poly.pdbx_seq_one_letter_code
_entity_poly.pdbx_strand_id
1 'polypeptide(L)'
;MPVLAIFDAQGSWRDTHVCDGWITEHLAGQGVSWGRGKKKGQRVLDSAGLFYVPTADGYLGLLLEAGEWAAMPAGKPHFFDAGEAESLDGLPASLPLFEAFVEEVLSLTGNDADEE
;
A
#
# COMPACT_ATOMS: atom_id res chain seq x y z
N MET A 1 4.38 -8.99 -5.39
CA MET A 1 2.96 -8.91 -5.77
C MET A 1 2.37 -7.73 -5.01
N PRO A 2 1.75 -6.76 -5.70
CA PRO A 2 1.17 -5.60 -5.06
C PRO A 2 -0.03 -6.03 -4.21
N VAL A 3 -0.21 -5.38 -3.08
CA VAL A 3 -1.38 -5.56 -2.23
C VAL A 3 -2.00 -4.20 -1.98
N LEU A 4 -3.32 -4.12 -2.14
CA LEU A 4 -4.09 -2.93 -1.83
C LEU A 4 -5.07 -3.25 -0.72
N ALA A 5 -4.90 -2.59 0.42
CA ALA A 5 -5.83 -2.64 1.54
C ALA A 5 -6.69 -1.38 1.57
N ILE A 6 -7.96 -1.54 1.95
CA ILE A 6 -8.92 -0.46 2.12
C ILE A 6 -9.14 -0.24 3.61
N PHE A 7 -9.05 1.01 4.04
CA PHE A 7 -9.34 1.42 5.41
C PHE A 7 -10.46 2.45 5.41
N ASP A 8 -11.33 2.42 6.41
CA ASP A 8 -12.29 3.49 6.64
C ASP A 8 -11.64 4.74 7.27
N ALA A 9 -12.43 5.79 7.48
CA ALA A 9 -11.98 7.05 8.06
C ALA A 9 -11.39 6.92 9.47
N GLN A 10 -11.72 5.87 10.21
CA GLN A 10 -11.17 5.56 11.53
C GLN A 10 -9.85 4.77 11.44
N GLY A 11 -9.44 4.35 10.24
CA GLY A 11 -8.28 3.50 10.02
C GLY A 11 -8.57 2.01 10.23
N SER A 12 -9.84 1.60 10.23
CA SER A 12 -10.20 0.18 10.37
C SER A 12 -10.04 -0.53 9.04
N TRP A 13 -9.35 -1.68 9.03
CA TRP A 13 -9.18 -2.52 7.84
C TRP A 13 -10.53 -3.04 7.35
N ARG A 14 -10.83 -2.87 6.06
CA ARG A 14 -12.10 -3.27 5.44
C ARG A 14 -11.98 -4.38 4.43
N ASP A 15 -10.97 -4.32 3.57
CA ASP A 15 -10.80 -5.27 2.47
C ASP A 15 -9.34 -5.33 2.02
N THR A 16 -8.97 -6.42 1.36
CA THR A 16 -7.63 -6.67 0.81
C THR A 16 -7.74 -7.21 -0.61
N HIS A 17 -6.99 -6.60 -1.53
CA HIS A 17 -6.98 -6.99 -2.94
C HIS A 17 -5.55 -7.19 -3.45
N VAL A 18 -5.35 -8.29 -4.20
CA VAL A 18 -4.05 -8.67 -4.82
C VAL A 18 -4.13 -8.75 -6.35
N CYS A 19 -5.31 -8.48 -6.92
CA CYS A 19 -5.52 -8.53 -8.36
C CYS A 19 -5.09 -7.22 -9.03
N ASP A 20 -4.01 -7.26 -9.82
CA ASP A 20 -3.46 -6.11 -10.54
C ASP A 20 -4.51 -5.26 -11.26
N GLY A 21 -5.47 -5.89 -11.96
CA GLY A 21 -6.51 -5.19 -12.72
C GLY A 21 -7.41 -4.36 -11.81
N TRP A 22 -7.86 -4.96 -10.71
CA TRP A 22 -8.70 -4.27 -9.73
C TRP A 22 -7.95 -3.16 -9.02
N ILE A 23 -6.70 -3.42 -8.59
CA ILE A 23 -5.82 -2.43 -7.96
C ILE A 23 -5.61 -1.22 -8.89
N THR A 24 -5.36 -1.48 -10.17
CA THR A 24 -5.16 -0.43 -11.18
C THR A 24 -6.42 0.43 -11.36
N GLU A 25 -7.58 -0.20 -11.52
CA GLU A 25 -8.85 0.52 -11.67
C GLU A 25 -9.17 1.37 -10.43
N HIS A 26 -9.00 0.80 -9.24
CA HIS A 26 -9.31 1.48 -7.99
C HIS A 26 -8.36 2.67 -7.72
N LEU A 27 -7.06 2.49 -7.92
CA LEU A 27 -6.07 3.55 -7.76
C LEU A 27 -6.22 4.66 -8.82
N ALA A 28 -6.67 4.32 -10.04
CA ALA A 28 -6.94 5.30 -11.08
C ALA A 28 -8.03 6.31 -10.66
N GLY A 29 -9.03 5.88 -9.88
CA GLY A 29 -10.03 6.78 -9.28
C GLY A 29 -9.42 7.83 -8.34
N GLN A 30 -8.23 7.55 -7.81
CA GLN A 30 -7.43 8.47 -6.98
C GLN A 30 -6.39 9.25 -7.78
N GLY A 31 -6.30 9.03 -9.10
CA GLY A 31 -5.22 9.55 -9.96
C GLY A 31 -3.87 8.88 -9.71
N VAL A 32 -3.84 7.81 -8.90
CA VAL A 32 -2.62 7.07 -8.57
C VAL A 32 -2.36 6.04 -9.66
N SER A 33 -1.12 5.94 -10.10
CA SER A 33 -0.67 4.88 -11.01
C SER A 33 0.41 4.07 -10.34
N TRP A 34 0.53 2.80 -10.73
CA TRP A 34 1.59 1.93 -10.24
C TRP A 34 2.05 1.00 -11.37
N GLY A 35 3.14 0.27 -11.14
CA GLY A 35 3.56 -0.78 -12.06
C GLY A 35 4.91 -1.38 -11.71
N ARG A 36 5.43 -2.20 -12.62
CA ARG A 36 6.68 -2.96 -12.43
C ARG A 36 7.73 -2.59 -13.46
N GLY A 37 8.99 -2.77 -13.09
CA GLY A 37 10.14 -2.53 -13.95
C GLY A 37 10.39 -1.06 -14.25
N LYS A 38 11.36 -0.82 -15.14
CA LYS A 38 11.81 0.53 -15.47
C LYS A 38 10.72 1.32 -16.20
N LYS A 39 10.41 2.51 -15.68
CA LYS A 39 9.55 3.50 -16.35
C LYS A 39 10.19 4.88 -16.29
N LYS A 40 10.23 5.58 -17.42
CA LYS A 40 10.83 6.92 -17.52
C LYS A 40 10.13 7.86 -16.53
N GLY A 41 10.93 8.52 -15.69
CA GLY A 41 10.44 9.49 -14.69
C GLY A 41 9.83 8.86 -13.44
N GLN A 42 9.90 7.54 -13.27
CA GLN A 42 9.48 6.86 -12.04
C GLN A 42 10.68 6.29 -11.31
N ARG A 43 10.65 6.38 -9.97
CA ARG A 43 11.62 5.70 -9.11
C ARG A 43 11.11 4.30 -8.81
N VAL A 44 11.86 3.31 -9.26
CA VAL A 44 11.64 1.91 -8.89
C VAL A 44 12.15 1.70 -7.47
N LEU A 45 11.39 0.97 -6.66
CA LEU A 45 11.79 0.65 -5.30
C LEU A 45 12.92 -0.38 -5.30
N ASP A 46 13.87 -0.20 -4.40
CA ASP A 46 14.98 -1.15 -4.18
C ASP A 46 14.61 -2.24 -3.15
N SER A 47 13.59 -1.99 -2.33
CA SER A 47 13.00 -2.89 -1.32
C SER A 47 11.48 -2.79 -1.35
N ALA A 48 10.78 -3.64 -0.59
CA ALA A 48 9.36 -3.45 -0.38
C ALA A 48 9.09 -2.12 0.36
N GLY A 49 7.91 -1.55 0.15
CA GLY A 49 7.47 -0.33 0.81
C GLY A 49 5.95 -0.16 0.76
N LEU A 50 5.42 0.54 1.75
CA LEU A 50 4.00 0.76 1.96
C LEU A 50 3.67 2.24 1.72
N PHE A 51 2.75 2.49 0.80
CA PHE A 51 2.19 3.81 0.56
C PHE A 51 0.81 3.94 1.19
N TYR A 52 0.57 5.03 1.91
CA TYR A 52 -0.78 5.42 2.31
C TYR A 52 -1.27 6.59 1.47
N VAL A 53 -2.49 6.47 0.96
CA VAL A 53 -3.18 7.51 0.20
C VAL A 53 -4.51 7.83 0.87
N PRO A 54 -4.66 9.02 1.46
CA PRO A 54 -5.96 9.48 1.96
C PRO A 54 -6.98 9.60 0.83
N THR A 55 -8.21 9.21 1.12
CA THR A 55 -9.38 9.34 0.23
C THR A 55 -10.48 10.13 0.94
N ALA A 56 -11.62 10.34 0.28
CA ALA A 56 -12.78 11.00 0.90
C ALA A 56 -13.38 10.17 2.05
N ASP A 57 -13.27 8.85 1.97
CA ASP A 57 -13.97 7.90 2.85
C ASP A 57 -13.01 7.16 3.81
N GLY A 58 -11.71 7.40 3.70
CA GLY A 58 -10.69 6.73 4.52
C GLY A 58 -9.30 6.76 3.90
N TYR A 59 -8.67 5.59 3.86
CA TYR A 59 -7.29 5.44 3.37
C TYR A 59 -7.14 4.20 2.49
N LEU A 60 -6.21 4.28 1.55
CA LEU A 60 -5.72 3.14 0.80
C LEU A 60 -4.29 2.84 1.24
N GLY A 61 -4.01 1.59 1.62
CA GLY A 61 -2.66 1.09 1.87
C GLY A 61 -2.19 0.26 0.67
N LEU A 62 -1.19 0.75 -0.06
CA LEU A 62 -0.60 0.08 -1.22
C LEU A 62 0.79 -0.44 -0.85
N LEU A 63 0.91 -1.75 -0.65
CA LEU A 63 2.17 -2.45 -0.47
C LEU A 63 2.74 -2.82 -1.83
N LEU A 64 3.97 -2.39 -2.08
CA LEU A 64 4.74 -2.70 -3.28
C LEU A 64 6.05 -3.39 -2.91
N GLU A 65 6.54 -4.25 -3.79
CA GLU A 65 7.82 -4.94 -3.67
C GLU A 65 8.97 -4.21 -4.38
N ALA A 66 10.19 -4.70 -4.14
CA ALA A 66 11.35 -4.31 -4.93
C ALA A 66 11.10 -4.52 -6.43
N GLY A 67 11.48 -3.56 -7.26
CA GLY A 67 11.22 -3.60 -8.71
C GLY A 67 9.87 -2.98 -9.11
N GLU A 68 9.05 -2.56 -8.16
CA GLU A 68 7.77 -1.89 -8.41
C GLU A 68 7.87 -0.37 -8.18
N TRP A 69 6.88 0.39 -8.64
CA TRP A 69 6.82 1.85 -8.47
C TRP A 69 5.37 2.32 -8.33
N ALA A 70 5.19 3.44 -7.62
CA ALA A 70 3.94 4.19 -7.56
C ALA A 70 4.17 5.65 -7.99
N ALA A 71 3.16 6.24 -8.63
CA ALA A 71 3.13 7.62 -9.07
C ALA A 71 1.89 8.30 -8.49
N MET A 72 2.10 9.33 -7.69
CA MET A 72 1.05 10.15 -7.09
C MET A 72 0.83 11.43 -7.91
N PRO A 73 -0.41 11.93 -8.04
CA PRO A 73 -0.66 13.26 -8.57
C PRO A 73 0.07 14.34 -7.78
N ALA A 74 0.50 15.40 -8.47
CA ALA A 74 1.13 16.54 -7.82
C ALA A 74 0.21 17.14 -6.75
N GLY A 75 0.74 17.33 -5.54
CA GLY A 75 0.00 17.88 -4.41
C GLY A 75 -0.98 16.90 -3.75
N LYS A 76 -1.10 15.64 -4.22
CA LYS A 76 -1.90 14.64 -3.52
C LYS A 76 -1.18 14.23 -2.22
N PRO A 77 -1.82 14.37 -1.05
CA PRO A 77 -1.26 13.87 0.21
C PRO A 77 -1.02 12.37 0.10
N HIS A 78 0.14 11.92 0.58
CA HIS A 78 0.48 10.51 0.70
C HIS A 78 1.58 10.34 1.75
N PHE A 79 1.69 9.13 2.26
CA PHE A 79 2.75 8.72 3.18
C PHE A 79 3.47 7.52 2.61
N PHE A 80 4.74 7.35 2.98
CA PHE A 80 5.56 6.24 2.54
C PHE A 80 6.34 5.68 3.73
N ASP A 81 6.17 4.40 3.98
CA ASP A 81 6.95 3.62 4.95
C ASP A 81 7.84 2.63 4.19
N ALA A 82 9.14 2.68 4.46
CA ALA A 82 10.13 1.79 3.86
C ALA A 82 10.44 0.55 4.73
N GLY A 83 9.74 0.35 5.85
CA GLY A 83 9.97 -0.76 6.79
C GLY A 83 10.77 -0.37 8.04
N GLU A 84 11.10 0.90 8.22
CA GLU A 84 11.97 1.37 9.31
C GLU A 84 11.28 2.40 10.21
N ALA A 85 10.03 2.78 9.91
CA ALA A 85 9.34 3.82 10.65
C ALA A 85 8.75 3.30 11.97
N GLU A 86 8.98 4.03 13.06
CA GLU A 86 8.24 3.85 14.32
C GLU A 86 6.94 4.69 14.35
N SER A 87 6.88 5.73 13.52
CA SER A 87 5.70 6.57 13.31
C SER A 87 5.84 7.38 12.01
N LEU A 88 4.71 7.84 11.45
CA LEU A 88 4.67 8.71 10.29
C LEU A 88 3.86 9.97 10.62
N ASP A 89 4.52 11.13 10.58
CA ASP A 89 3.88 12.41 10.89
C ASP A 89 2.65 12.66 10.02
N GLY A 90 1.49 12.85 10.66
CA GLY A 90 0.22 13.11 9.98
C GLY A 90 -0.55 11.86 9.56
N LEU A 91 0.02 10.66 9.67
CA LEU A 91 -0.70 9.41 9.51
C LEU A 91 -1.44 9.06 10.82
N PRO A 92 -2.73 8.69 10.79
CA PRO A 92 -3.43 8.21 11.97
C PRO A 92 -2.75 6.99 12.60
N ALA A 93 -2.56 7.01 13.92
CA ALA A 93 -1.95 5.91 14.67
C ALA A 93 -2.75 4.59 14.64
N SER A 94 -4.01 4.61 14.17
CA SER A 94 -4.81 3.41 13.97
C SER A 94 -4.44 2.64 12.70
N LEU A 95 -3.75 3.27 11.75
CA LEU A 95 -3.27 2.59 10.55
C LEU A 95 -1.97 1.83 10.89
N PRO A 96 -1.85 0.57 10.47
CA PRO A 96 -0.64 -0.20 10.72
C PRO A 96 0.56 0.40 9.94
N LEU A 97 1.75 0.31 10.52
CA LEU A 97 3.00 0.58 9.79
C LEU A 97 3.42 -0.67 9.01
N PHE A 98 4.48 -0.55 8.21
CA PHE A 98 4.89 -1.57 7.24
C PHE A 98 4.89 -3.01 7.80
N GLU A 99 5.58 -3.25 8.92
CA GLU A 99 5.70 -4.59 9.51
C GLU A 99 4.34 -5.18 9.91
N ALA A 100 3.53 -4.41 10.66
CA ALA A 100 2.20 -4.84 11.09
C ALA A 100 1.23 -5.01 9.91
N PHE A 101 1.38 -4.19 8.86
CA PHE A 101 0.59 -4.33 7.64
C PHE A 101 0.91 -5.63 6.92
N VAL A 102 2.20 -5.96 6.77
CA VAL A 102 2.65 -7.20 6.12
C VAL A 102 2.17 -8.41 6.92
N GLU A 103 2.30 -8.39 8.24
CA GLU A 103 1.80 -9.45 9.12
C GLU A 103 0.29 -9.70 8.92
N GLU A 104 -0.52 -8.64 8.90
CA GLU A 104 -1.96 -8.74 8.67
C GLU A 104 -2.29 -9.28 7.27
N VAL A 105 -1.60 -8.81 6.23
CA VAL A 105 -1.76 -9.35 4.86
C VAL A 105 -1.45 -10.84 4.81
N LEU A 106 -0.35 -11.29 5.43
CA LEU A 106 0.04 -12.70 5.45
C LEU A 106 -0.99 -13.56 6.19
N SER A 107 -1.55 -13.04 7.29
CA SER A 107 -2.64 -13.68 8.03
C SER A 107 -3.91 -13.82 7.16
N LEU A 108 -4.32 -12.77 6.46
CA LEU A 108 -5.55 -12.74 5.65
C LEU A 108 -5.44 -13.53 4.34
N THR A 109 -4.26 -13.53 3.73
CA THR A 109 -4.00 -14.24 2.46
C THR A 109 -3.67 -15.71 2.67
N GLY A 110 -3.51 -16.13 3.93
CA GLY A 110 -3.22 -17.50 4.31
C GLY A 110 -1.85 -17.92 3.82
N ASN A 111 -0.83 -17.79 4.66
CA ASN A 111 0.26 -18.75 4.57
C ASN A 111 -0.29 -20.11 5.04
N ASP A 112 -0.86 -20.87 4.09
CA ASP A 112 -1.02 -22.33 4.14
C ASP A 112 0.38 -23.01 4.04
N ALA A 113 1.38 -22.48 4.75
CA ALA A 113 2.72 -23.04 4.83
C ALA A 113 3.26 -22.93 6.26
N ASP A 114 2.68 -23.73 7.14
CA ASP A 114 3.35 -24.56 8.14
C ASP A 114 2.27 -25.58 8.58
N GLU A 115 2.28 -26.84 8.14
CA GLU A 115 3.23 -27.91 8.52
C GLU A 115 3.41 -28.06 10.04
N GLU A 116 2.45 -28.72 10.70
CA GLU A 116 2.68 -29.97 11.48
C GLU A 116 1.38 -30.75 11.72
#